data_AF-A0A5E5PWX0-F1
#
_entry.id   AF-A0A5E5PWX0-F1
#
_cell.length_a   1.000
_cell.length_b   1.000
_cell.length_c   1.000
_cell.angle_alpha   90.00
_cell.angle_beta   90.00
_cell.angle_gamma   90.00
#
_symmetry.space_group_name_H-M   'P 1'
#
loop_
_entity.id
_entity.type
_entity.pdbx_description
1 polymer ?
#
loop_
_entity_poly.entity_id
_entity_poly.type
_entity_poly.pdbx_seq_one_letter_code
_entity_poly.pdbx_strand_id
1 'polypeptide(L)'
;AQTLSYEHYYPYGGTAIIAGKDKTQAQQKRYRYTDKEKDDSSGLCYYGARYLAPWLTRWISPDATGAVDGLNLYVYVGNNPLKYTDPTGYVKIIPVDMRPPYGEIDVLSPIEGTYQNNNLFYFPEAYERLENIVRAYPADKLNLLNANTEFLIKSEESSNGALIIQAYSHPPYDIFRNTMYFSRGELVFTANLKSKRPVYRSGLNATEVTSYQYLGMTKIAGALNMLPKKILRQNITNHSTNEVIKIYQTDRNYPRFYNNFLRNSDNGRSSLRITNTFSLEVTSIKLKSIGNDIRLHLKSKMPLISADEPLPPRGDMHEYFAPASRLSRIRQQTCHCTIS
;
A
#
# COMPACT_ATOMS: atom_id res chain seq x y z
N ALA A 1 -23.18 -1.00 27.55
CA ALA A 1 -23.85 -0.67 26.27
C ALA A 1 -25.14 -1.48 26.16
N GLN A 2 -26.19 -0.95 25.55
CA GLN A 2 -27.47 -1.64 25.36
C GLN A 2 -27.58 -2.12 23.92
N THR A 3 -27.86 -3.42 23.70
CA THR A 3 -28.01 -4.00 22.35
C THR A 3 -29.31 -3.53 21.69
N LEU A 4 -29.21 -2.98 20.48
CA LEU A 4 -30.36 -2.54 19.68
C LEU A 4 -30.96 -3.69 18.86
N SER A 5 -30.12 -4.39 18.12
CA SER A 5 -30.45 -5.60 17.36
C SER A 5 -29.25 -6.55 17.29
N TYR A 6 -29.52 -7.81 17.00
CA TYR A 6 -28.50 -8.81 16.67
C TYR A 6 -28.97 -9.63 15.46
N GLU A 7 -28.02 -10.11 14.67
CA GLU A 7 -28.28 -10.83 13.44
C GLU A 7 -27.24 -11.93 13.23
N HIS A 8 -27.67 -13.13 12.85
CA HIS A 8 -26.83 -14.25 12.44
C HIS A 8 -27.11 -14.60 10.99
N TYR A 9 -26.08 -15.05 10.28
CA TYR A 9 -26.14 -15.39 8.87
C TYR A 9 -25.77 -16.84 8.63
N TYR A 10 -26.41 -17.47 7.64
CA TYR A 10 -25.86 -18.63 6.97
C TYR A 10 -24.55 -18.25 6.23
N PRO A 11 -23.69 -19.23 5.88
CA PRO A 11 -22.38 -18.94 5.32
C PRO A 11 -22.38 -18.03 4.08
N TYR A 12 -23.44 -18.03 3.26
CA TYR A 12 -23.52 -17.23 2.04
C TYR A 12 -24.34 -15.92 2.20
N GLY A 13 -24.62 -15.51 3.44
CA GLY A 13 -25.26 -14.23 3.74
C GLY A 13 -26.78 -14.24 3.85
N GLY A 14 -27.41 -15.41 3.75
CA GLY A 14 -28.83 -15.55 4.10
C GLY A 14 -29.02 -15.28 5.59
N THR A 15 -30.00 -14.44 5.96
CA THR A 15 -30.30 -14.15 7.38
C THR A 15 -30.86 -15.42 8.04
N ALA A 16 -30.14 -15.96 9.03
CA ALA A 16 -30.56 -17.13 9.80
C ALA A 16 -31.39 -16.71 11.02
N ILE A 17 -30.95 -15.66 11.72
CA ILE A 17 -31.65 -15.09 12.87
C ILE A 17 -31.55 -13.58 12.76
N ILE A 18 -32.67 -12.88 12.97
CA ILE A 18 -32.69 -11.43 13.21
C ILE A 18 -33.61 -11.16 14.38
N ALA A 19 -33.14 -10.37 15.33
CA ALA A 19 -33.92 -9.97 16.48
C ALA A 19 -33.47 -8.61 16.99
N GLY A 20 -34.40 -7.89 17.60
CA GLY A 20 -34.16 -6.56 18.15
C GLY A 20 -35.28 -6.19 19.10
N LYS A 21 -35.08 -5.13 19.87
CA LYS A 21 -36.08 -4.66 20.83
C LYS A 21 -37.35 -4.15 20.17
N ASP A 22 -37.20 -3.63 18.96
CA ASP A 22 -38.25 -3.00 18.18
C ASP A 22 -38.15 -3.48 16.73
N LYS A 23 -39.30 -3.87 16.15
CA LYS A 23 -39.38 -4.40 14.78
C LYS A 23 -38.97 -3.35 13.75
N THR A 24 -39.39 -2.10 13.94
CA THR A 24 -39.06 -0.97 13.05
C THR A 24 -37.56 -0.70 13.09
N GLN A 25 -36.92 -0.73 14.26
CA GLN A 25 -35.47 -0.57 14.39
C GLN A 25 -34.69 -1.70 13.71
N ALA A 26 -35.14 -2.95 13.84
CA ALA A 26 -34.52 -4.07 13.15
C ALA A 26 -34.64 -3.95 11.61
N GLN A 27 -35.79 -3.48 11.11
CA GLN A 27 -36.04 -3.26 9.68
C GLN A 27 -35.27 -2.08 9.09
N GLN A 28 -34.96 -1.05 9.88
CA GLN A 28 -34.17 0.10 9.42
C GLN A 28 -32.69 -0.25 9.15
N LYS A 29 -32.21 -1.42 9.57
CA LYS A 29 -30.83 -1.87 9.34
C LYS A 29 -30.62 -2.26 7.87
N ARG A 30 -29.96 -1.36 7.13
CA ARG A 30 -29.63 -1.53 5.70
C ARG A 30 -28.39 -2.41 5.45
N TYR A 31 -27.31 -2.15 6.18
CA TYR A 31 -26.06 -2.91 6.05
C TYR A 31 -26.08 -4.15 6.93
N ARG A 32 -25.81 -5.32 6.34
CA ARG A 32 -26.01 -6.63 7.00
C ARG A 32 -24.78 -7.52 6.82
N TYR A 33 -24.85 -8.48 5.90
CA TYR A 33 -23.79 -9.45 5.69
C TYR A 33 -22.55 -8.79 5.05
N THR A 34 -21.37 -9.01 5.65
CA THR A 34 -20.06 -8.46 5.20
C THR A 34 -20.09 -6.95 4.90
N ASP A 35 -20.79 -6.20 5.75
CA ASP A 35 -20.99 -4.75 5.65
C ASP A 35 -21.59 -4.29 4.31
N LYS A 36 -22.38 -5.14 3.67
CA LYS A 36 -23.09 -4.82 2.43
C LYS A 36 -24.54 -4.51 2.68
N GLU A 37 -25.04 -3.56 1.89
CA GLU A 37 -26.45 -3.22 1.88
C GLU A 37 -27.25 -4.40 1.32
N LYS A 38 -28.30 -4.80 2.03
CA LYS A 38 -29.30 -5.75 1.55
C LYS A 38 -30.56 -4.99 1.19
N ASP A 39 -30.99 -5.10 -0.06
CA ASP A 39 -32.32 -4.64 -0.46
C ASP A 39 -33.36 -5.63 0.05
N ASP A 40 -34.25 -5.19 0.94
CA ASP A 40 -35.29 -6.05 1.50
C ASP A 40 -36.39 -6.39 0.48
N SER A 41 -36.53 -5.63 -0.62
CA SER A 41 -37.55 -5.85 -1.64
C SER A 41 -37.19 -7.04 -2.54
N SER A 42 -35.95 -7.07 -3.02
CA SER A 42 -35.44 -8.17 -3.85
C SER A 42 -34.75 -9.28 -3.04
N GLY A 43 -34.29 -8.97 -1.82
CA GLY A 43 -33.43 -9.81 -1.00
C GLY A 43 -31.94 -9.77 -1.39
N LEU A 44 -31.59 -9.12 -2.50
CA LEU A 44 -30.23 -9.08 -3.03
C LEU A 44 -29.32 -8.21 -2.16
N CYS A 45 -28.04 -8.59 -2.08
CA CYS A 45 -27.02 -7.78 -1.43
C CYS A 45 -26.20 -7.04 -2.49
N TYR A 46 -26.05 -5.73 -2.34
CA TYR A 46 -25.30 -4.88 -3.28
C TYR A 46 -23.83 -4.76 -2.87
N TYR A 47 -22.93 -5.12 -3.79
CA TYR A 47 -21.49 -5.15 -3.55
C TYR A 47 -20.71 -4.08 -4.34
N GLY A 48 -21.41 -3.14 -4.97
CA GLY A 48 -20.80 -2.14 -5.86
C GLY A 48 -20.87 -2.59 -7.32
N ALA A 49 -20.09 -3.60 -7.69
CA ALA A 49 -20.04 -4.09 -9.07
C ALA A 49 -21.14 -5.10 -9.43
N ARG A 50 -21.55 -5.91 -8.46
CA ARG A 50 -22.47 -7.03 -8.65
C ARG A 50 -23.45 -7.12 -7.49
N TYR A 51 -24.54 -7.83 -7.71
CA TYR A 51 -25.49 -8.21 -6.67
C TYR A 51 -25.32 -9.69 -6.35
N LEU A 52 -25.19 -10.00 -5.06
CA LEU A 52 -25.20 -11.37 -4.55
C LEU A 52 -26.66 -11.77 -4.29
N ALA A 53 -27.05 -12.96 -4.71
CA ALA A 53 -28.28 -13.61 -4.27
C ALA A 53 -27.92 -14.64 -3.19
N PRO A 54 -28.08 -14.32 -1.88
CA PRO A 54 -27.62 -15.21 -0.82
C PRO A 54 -28.28 -16.59 -0.83
N TRP A 55 -29.54 -16.69 -1.26
CA TRP A 55 -30.28 -17.96 -1.38
C TRP A 55 -29.81 -18.83 -2.54
N LEU A 56 -29.22 -18.23 -3.60
CA LEU A 56 -28.58 -18.97 -4.69
C LEU A 56 -27.10 -19.23 -4.43
N THR A 57 -26.52 -18.64 -3.37
CA THR A 57 -25.09 -18.71 -3.04
C THR A 57 -24.15 -18.13 -4.12
N ARG A 58 -24.68 -17.27 -5.01
CA ARG A 58 -24.01 -16.87 -6.25
C ARG A 58 -24.29 -15.43 -6.64
N TRP A 59 -23.38 -14.85 -7.42
CA TRP A 59 -23.63 -13.59 -8.11
C TRP A 59 -24.76 -13.76 -9.13
N ILE A 60 -25.61 -12.74 -9.28
CA ILE A 60 -26.70 -12.77 -10.28
C ILE A 60 -26.24 -12.39 -11.69
N SER A 61 -25.03 -11.84 -11.81
CA SER A 61 -24.41 -11.44 -13.08
C SER A 61 -22.98 -12.00 -13.16
N PRO A 62 -22.49 -12.31 -14.38
CA PRO A 62 -21.12 -12.79 -14.54
C PRO A 62 -20.11 -11.70 -14.15
N ASP A 63 -18.90 -12.12 -13.75
CA ASP A 63 -17.77 -11.22 -13.52
C ASP A 63 -17.36 -10.51 -14.82
N ALA A 64 -17.43 -9.18 -14.79
CA ALA A 64 -17.05 -8.33 -15.92
C ALA A 64 -15.53 -8.32 -16.14
N THR A 65 -14.73 -8.75 -15.16
CA THR A 65 -13.28 -8.88 -15.31
C THR A 65 -12.86 -10.17 -16.03
N GLY A 66 -13.81 -11.08 -16.29
CA GLY A 66 -13.57 -12.35 -16.96
C GLY A 66 -13.02 -13.42 -16.00
N ALA A 67 -12.30 -14.40 -16.53
CA ALA A 67 -11.86 -15.58 -15.78
C ALA A 67 -10.65 -15.33 -14.85
N VAL A 68 -10.56 -14.14 -14.24
CA VAL A 68 -9.46 -13.76 -13.32
C VAL A 68 -9.50 -14.60 -12.05
N ASP A 69 -10.69 -14.79 -11.47
CA ASP A 69 -10.93 -15.59 -10.25
C ASP A 69 -11.33 -17.05 -10.57
N GLY A 70 -11.06 -17.50 -11.80
CA GLY A 70 -11.38 -18.83 -12.31
C GLY A 70 -12.46 -18.85 -13.40
N LEU A 71 -12.70 -20.03 -13.97
CA LEU A 71 -13.59 -20.19 -15.14
C LEU A 71 -15.08 -19.94 -14.83
N ASN A 72 -15.47 -19.96 -13.56
CA ASN A 72 -16.86 -19.80 -13.14
C ASN A 72 -17.16 -18.35 -12.74
N LEU A 73 -17.64 -17.56 -13.70
CA LEU A 73 -17.85 -16.11 -13.54
C LEU A 73 -18.95 -15.70 -12.53
N TYR A 74 -19.69 -16.66 -11.99
CA TYR A 74 -20.81 -16.42 -11.06
C TYR A 74 -20.49 -16.88 -9.62
N VAL A 75 -19.30 -17.43 -9.39
CA VAL A 75 -18.91 -17.97 -8.10
C VAL A 75 -18.76 -16.84 -7.07
N TYR A 76 -19.37 -16.98 -5.90
CA TYR A 76 -19.10 -16.08 -4.77
C TYR A 76 -17.88 -16.60 -4.03
N VAL A 77 -16.83 -15.77 -3.95
CA VAL A 77 -15.62 -15.95 -3.13
C VAL A 77 -14.97 -17.34 -3.18
N GLY A 78 -14.98 -17.97 -4.35
CA GLY A 78 -14.40 -19.30 -4.56
C GLY A 78 -15.07 -20.42 -3.75
N ASN A 79 -16.38 -20.28 -3.46
CA ASN A 79 -17.17 -21.21 -2.64
C ASN A 79 -16.67 -21.38 -1.19
N ASN A 80 -15.91 -20.40 -0.66
CA ASN A 80 -15.44 -20.42 0.72
C ASN A 80 -15.71 -19.09 1.45
N PRO A 81 -17.00 -18.77 1.70
CA PRO A 81 -17.38 -17.49 2.33
C PRO A 81 -17.10 -17.44 3.84
N LEU A 82 -16.65 -18.55 4.44
CA LEU A 82 -16.13 -18.57 5.80
C LEU A 82 -14.69 -18.03 5.87
N LYS A 83 -13.93 -18.16 4.77
CA LYS A 83 -12.54 -17.68 4.67
C LYS A 83 -12.44 -16.33 3.97
N TYR A 84 -13.31 -16.07 3.00
CA TYR A 84 -13.17 -14.95 2.08
C TYR A 84 -14.42 -14.07 2.05
N THR A 85 -14.21 -12.79 1.78
CA THR A 85 -15.25 -11.82 1.44
C THR A 85 -14.92 -11.15 0.11
N ASP A 86 -15.89 -10.51 -0.53
CA ASP A 86 -15.63 -9.66 -1.70
C ASP A 86 -16.10 -8.24 -1.36
N PRO A 87 -15.23 -7.24 -1.18
CA PRO A 87 -15.65 -5.89 -0.82
C PRO A 87 -16.13 -5.06 -2.00
N THR A 88 -15.84 -5.45 -3.24
CA THR A 88 -16.08 -4.61 -4.44
C THR A 88 -16.99 -5.28 -5.47
N GLY A 89 -17.32 -6.55 -5.26
CA GLY A 89 -17.98 -7.40 -6.24
C GLY A 89 -17.06 -7.78 -7.39
N TYR A 90 -15.74 -7.68 -7.26
CA TYR A 90 -14.77 -8.07 -8.31
C TYR A 90 -13.65 -8.96 -7.80
N VAL A 91 -13.42 -8.99 -6.48
CA VAL A 91 -12.20 -9.58 -5.93
C VAL A 91 -12.52 -10.21 -4.60
N LYS A 92 -12.31 -11.52 -4.49
CA LYS A 92 -12.30 -12.15 -3.18
C LYS A 92 -11.00 -11.79 -2.43
N ILE A 93 -11.14 -11.46 -1.15
CA ILE A 93 -10.04 -11.13 -0.24
C ILE A 93 -10.22 -11.88 1.08
N ILE A 94 -9.15 -11.92 1.87
CA ILE A 94 -9.24 -12.34 3.27
C ILE A 94 -9.82 -11.15 4.07
N PRO A 95 -10.98 -11.27 4.74
CA PRO A 95 -11.54 -10.20 5.55
C PRO A 95 -10.57 -9.85 6.68
N VAL A 96 -10.50 -8.56 7.01
CA VAL A 96 -9.68 -8.05 8.12
C VAL A 96 -10.63 -7.51 9.17
N ASP A 97 -11.23 -8.35 10.02
CA ASP A 97 -12.17 -7.92 11.08
C ASP A 97 -12.53 -9.09 12.02
N MET A 98 -12.61 -9.02 13.37
CA MET A 98 -12.38 -7.95 14.35
C MET A 98 -12.01 -8.55 15.72
N ARG A 99 -11.01 -7.94 16.38
CA ARG A 99 -10.51 -8.13 17.76
C ARG A 99 -9.72 -9.41 18.09
N PRO A 100 -8.69 -9.30 18.95
CA PRO A 100 -7.90 -10.43 19.44
C PRO A 100 -8.78 -11.54 20.04
N PRO A 101 -8.37 -12.82 19.94
CA PRO A 101 -6.99 -13.24 19.67
C PRO A 101 -6.71 -13.80 18.26
N TYR A 102 -7.63 -13.71 17.29
CA TYR A 102 -7.50 -14.39 15.98
C TYR A 102 -7.26 -13.47 14.77
N GLY A 103 -6.96 -12.18 14.98
CA GLY A 103 -6.81 -11.17 13.93
C GLY A 103 -5.38 -10.89 13.44
N GLU A 104 -4.43 -11.79 13.70
CA GLU A 104 -3.03 -11.58 13.32
C GLU A 104 -2.78 -12.12 11.90
N ILE A 105 -2.54 -11.21 10.94
CA ILE A 105 -2.18 -11.60 9.58
C ILE A 105 -0.71 -12.00 9.60
N ASP A 106 -0.41 -13.30 9.44
CA ASP A 106 0.94 -13.73 9.10
C ASP A 106 1.27 -13.30 7.66
N VAL A 107 1.96 -12.17 7.55
CA VAL A 107 2.37 -11.57 6.27
C VAL A 107 3.36 -12.43 5.47
N LEU A 108 3.98 -13.44 6.09
CA LEU A 108 4.94 -14.35 5.46
C LEU A 108 4.34 -15.72 5.11
N SER A 109 3.11 -16.00 5.53
CA SER A 109 2.44 -17.25 5.15
C SER A 109 2.11 -17.28 3.65
N PRO A 110 2.06 -18.46 3.01
CA PRO A 110 1.82 -18.58 1.57
C PRO A 110 0.54 -17.89 1.07
N ILE A 111 0.61 -17.18 -0.05
CA ILE A 111 -0.53 -16.46 -0.66
C ILE A 111 -1.20 -17.34 -1.71
N GLU A 112 -2.53 -17.47 -1.66
CA GLU A 112 -3.31 -17.95 -2.80
C GLU A 112 -3.38 -16.79 -3.82
N GLY A 113 -2.73 -16.94 -4.98
CA GLY A 113 -2.60 -15.88 -5.99
C GLY A 113 -3.90 -15.58 -6.74
N THR A 114 -4.87 -15.00 -6.05
CA THR A 114 -6.24 -14.80 -6.55
C THR A 114 -6.44 -13.43 -7.18
N TYR A 115 -5.54 -12.47 -6.97
CA TYR A 115 -5.68 -11.14 -7.57
C TYR A 115 -4.59 -10.86 -8.59
N GLN A 116 -5.01 -10.46 -9.80
CA GLN A 116 -4.12 -9.98 -10.85
C GLN A 116 -4.62 -8.68 -11.45
N ASN A 117 -3.68 -7.79 -11.77
CA ASN A 117 -4.02 -6.54 -12.44
C ASN A 117 -2.85 -6.05 -13.31
N ASN A 118 -3.13 -5.67 -14.56
CA ASN A 118 -2.12 -5.18 -15.50
C ASN A 118 -1.48 -3.85 -15.08
N ASN A 119 -2.04 -3.14 -14.10
CA ASN A 119 -1.41 -1.97 -13.50
C ASN A 119 -0.32 -2.32 -12.47
N LEU A 120 -0.10 -3.59 -12.15
CA LEU A 120 0.98 -4.10 -11.31
C LEU A 120 2.05 -4.79 -12.16
N PHE A 121 3.26 -4.91 -11.63
CA PHE A 121 4.29 -5.77 -12.22
C PHE A 121 4.12 -7.18 -11.68
N TYR A 122 3.89 -8.17 -12.55
CA TYR A 122 4.14 -9.56 -12.18
C TYR A 122 5.67 -9.77 -12.16
N PHE A 123 6.24 -9.92 -10.98
CA PHE A 123 7.68 -10.00 -10.79
C PHE A 123 8.07 -10.96 -9.63
N PRO A 124 7.98 -12.29 -9.86
CA PRO A 124 8.16 -13.30 -8.82
C PRO A 124 9.51 -13.23 -8.08
N GLU A 125 10.62 -13.05 -8.80
CA GLU A 125 11.96 -13.08 -8.22
C GLU A 125 12.18 -11.91 -7.23
N ALA A 126 11.64 -10.74 -7.56
CA ALA A 126 11.71 -9.57 -6.69
C ALA A 126 10.75 -9.70 -5.50
N TYR A 127 9.60 -10.34 -5.70
CA TYR A 127 8.62 -10.59 -4.64
C TYR A 127 9.14 -11.61 -3.61
N GLU A 128 9.68 -12.74 -4.06
CA GLU A 128 10.34 -13.74 -3.20
C GLU A 128 11.50 -13.12 -2.43
N ARG A 129 12.31 -12.28 -3.09
CA ARG A 129 13.38 -11.53 -2.40
C ARG A 129 12.82 -10.61 -1.31
N LEU A 130 11.68 -9.95 -1.54
CA LEU A 130 11.04 -9.11 -0.53
C LEU A 130 10.59 -9.93 0.69
N GLU A 131 10.00 -11.11 0.47
CA GLU A 131 9.65 -12.05 1.54
C GLU A 131 10.88 -12.48 2.33
N ASN A 132 11.97 -12.82 1.64
CA ASN A 132 13.23 -13.21 2.28
C ASN A 132 13.83 -12.07 3.12
N ILE A 133 13.75 -10.82 2.65
CA ILE A 133 14.18 -9.65 3.43
C ILE A 133 13.39 -9.51 4.71
N VAL A 134 12.05 -9.62 4.66
CA VAL A 134 11.20 -9.47 5.84
C VAL A 134 11.40 -10.66 6.80
N ARG A 135 11.57 -11.88 6.28
CA ARG A 135 11.88 -13.08 7.07
C ARG A 135 13.21 -12.97 7.83
N ALA A 136 14.16 -12.21 7.29
CA ALA A 136 15.47 -11.98 7.89
C ALA A 136 15.48 -10.83 8.92
N TYR A 137 14.34 -10.19 9.20
CA TYR A 137 14.31 -9.13 10.22
C TYR A 137 14.66 -9.66 11.61
N PRO A 138 15.37 -8.86 12.44
CA PRO A 138 15.53 -9.15 13.85
C PRO A 138 14.18 -9.41 14.53
N ALA A 139 14.13 -10.40 15.41
CA ALA A 139 12.89 -10.87 16.03
C ALA A 139 12.15 -9.76 16.79
N ASP A 140 12.89 -8.88 17.47
CA ASP A 140 12.35 -7.71 18.17
C ASP A 140 11.61 -6.76 17.22
N LYS A 141 12.18 -6.48 16.04
CA LYS A 141 11.55 -5.64 15.02
C LYS A 141 10.33 -6.29 14.39
N LEU A 142 10.41 -7.59 14.07
CA LEU A 142 9.30 -8.33 13.49
C LEU A 142 8.12 -8.41 14.47
N ASN A 143 8.39 -8.72 15.74
CA ASN A 143 7.38 -8.73 16.80
C ASN A 143 6.75 -7.35 16.99
N LEU A 144 7.56 -6.29 16.93
CA LEU A 144 7.07 -4.92 17.02
C LEU A 144 6.13 -4.57 15.86
N LEU A 145 6.44 -5.01 14.64
CA LEU A 145 5.59 -4.82 13.46
C LEU A 145 4.29 -5.63 13.57
N ASN A 146 4.36 -6.91 13.93
CA ASN A 146 3.21 -7.79 14.12
C ASN A 146 2.22 -7.20 15.15
N ALA A 147 2.73 -6.77 16.30
CA ALA A 147 1.90 -6.27 17.39
C ALA A 147 1.31 -4.86 17.16
N ASN A 148 1.85 -4.08 16.21
CA ASN A 148 1.49 -2.67 16.05
C ASN A 148 1.06 -2.30 14.62
N THR A 149 0.81 -3.27 13.74
CA THR A 149 0.35 -3.01 12.37
C THR A 149 -1.07 -3.46 12.17
N GLU A 150 -1.92 -2.55 11.72
CA GLU A 150 -3.31 -2.79 11.35
C GLU A 150 -3.49 -2.59 9.84
N PHE A 151 -4.41 -3.35 9.26
CA PHE A 151 -4.80 -3.21 7.87
C PHE A 151 -6.27 -2.86 7.76
N LEU A 152 -6.62 -2.00 6.81
CA LEU A 152 -7.98 -1.55 6.57
C LEU A 152 -8.27 -1.61 5.08
N ILE A 153 -9.33 -2.35 4.71
CA ILE A 153 -9.86 -2.33 3.34
C ILE A 153 -10.78 -1.12 3.22
N LYS A 154 -10.48 -0.23 2.28
CA LYS A 154 -11.33 0.94 2.01
C LYS A 154 -12.33 0.62 0.90
N SER A 155 -13.60 0.48 1.25
CA SER A 155 -14.70 0.49 0.27
C SER A 155 -15.29 1.90 0.21
N GLU A 156 -14.72 2.79 -0.60
CA GLU A 156 -15.40 4.05 -0.93
C GLU A 156 -16.38 3.80 -2.07
N GLU A 157 -17.65 4.20 -1.94
CA GLU A 157 -18.65 4.09 -3.03
C GLU A 157 -18.17 4.79 -4.32
N SER A 158 -17.40 5.88 -4.18
CA SER A 158 -16.77 6.63 -5.29
C SER A 158 -15.57 5.93 -5.94
N SER A 159 -15.15 4.77 -5.44
CA SER A 159 -13.95 4.09 -5.93
C SER A 159 -14.18 3.21 -7.17
N ASN A 160 -15.43 3.12 -7.67
CA ASN A 160 -15.82 2.25 -8.80
C ASN A 160 -15.29 0.80 -8.66
N GLY A 161 -15.35 0.24 -7.44
CA GLY A 161 -14.90 -1.13 -7.18
C GLY A 161 -13.37 -1.30 -7.14
N ALA A 162 -12.60 -0.22 -6.96
CA ALA A 162 -11.16 -0.31 -6.78
C ALA A 162 -10.81 -0.96 -5.43
N LEU A 163 -9.98 -2.01 -5.46
CA LEU A 163 -9.40 -2.57 -4.24
C LEU A 163 -8.32 -1.62 -3.68
N ILE A 164 -8.59 -1.09 -2.49
CA ILE A 164 -7.71 -0.18 -1.76
C ILE A 164 -7.49 -0.77 -0.38
N ILE A 165 -6.22 -1.02 -0.05
CA ILE A 165 -5.85 -1.52 1.27
C ILE A 165 -4.88 -0.53 1.88
N GLN A 166 -5.18 -0.12 3.11
CA GLN A 166 -4.36 0.77 3.90
C GLN A 166 -3.69 -0.03 5.02
N ALA A 167 -2.42 0.25 5.27
CA ALA A 167 -1.67 -0.29 6.38
C ALA A 167 -1.24 0.85 7.31
N TYR A 168 -1.40 0.62 8.61
CA TYR A 168 -1.06 1.57 9.66
C TYR A 168 -0.19 0.87 10.70
N SER A 169 1.08 1.28 10.81
CA SER A 169 1.96 0.81 11.89
C SER A 169 2.16 1.92 12.91
N HIS A 170 1.84 1.64 14.17
CA HIS A 170 1.93 2.58 15.30
C HIS A 170 2.78 2.04 16.46
N PRO A 171 4.07 1.71 16.21
CA PRO A 171 4.96 1.38 17.32
C PRO A 171 5.13 2.63 18.22
N PRO A 172 5.58 2.46 19.48
CA PRO A 172 5.68 3.57 20.43
C PRO A 172 6.35 4.82 19.82
N TYR A 173 5.63 5.94 19.84
CA TYR A 173 6.07 7.27 19.41
C TYR A 173 6.38 7.48 17.92
N ASP A 174 6.19 6.47 17.07
CA ASP A 174 6.36 6.58 15.61
C ASP A 174 5.05 6.21 14.88
N ILE A 175 4.86 6.73 13.67
CA ILE A 175 3.66 6.50 12.85
C ILE A 175 4.05 6.28 11.40
N PHE A 176 3.57 5.18 10.81
CA PHE A 176 3.76 4.85 9.41
C PHE A 176 2.42 4.49 8.76
N ARG A 177 2.04 5.23 7.71
CA ARG A 177 0.78 5.03 7.00
C ARG A 177 1.02 4.95 5.49
N ASN A 178 0.79 3.76 4.95
CA ASN A 178 0.90 3.50 3.51
C ASN A 178 -0.43 2.93 2.99
N THR A 179 -0.75 3.22 1.74
CA THR A 179 -1.99 2.75 1.10
C THR A 179 -1.67 2.21 -0.28
N MET A 180 -2.07 0.97 -0.55
CA MET A 180 -1.95 0.37 -1.86
C MET A 180 -3.27 0.51 -2.63
N TYR A 181 -3.21 1.20 -3.76
CA TYR A 181 -4.29 1.24 -4.74
C TYR A 181 -4.01 0.16 -5.79
N PHE A 182 -4.53 -1.05 -5.59
CA PHE A 182 -4.22 -2.21 -6.42
C PHE A 182 -4.65 -2.00 -7.88
N SER A 183 -5.86 -1.47 -8.08
CA SER A 183 -6.38 -1.18 -9.43
C SER A 183 -5.55 -0.15 -10.20
N ARG A 184 -4.82 0.73 -9.50
CA ARG A 184 -3.94 1.75 -10.11
C ARG A 184 -2.48 1.33 -10.13
N GLY A 185 -2.10 0.26 -9.43
CA GLY A 185 -0.72 -0.11 -9.16
C GLY A 185 0.10 0.99 -8.51
N GLU A 186 -0.51 1.73 -7.58
CA GLU A 186 0.10 2.90 -6.94
C GLU A 186 0.19 2.72 -5.43
N LEU A 187 1.41 2.70 -4.90
CA LEU A 187 1.69 2.69 -3.47
C LEU A 187 1.86 4.12 -2.96
N VAL A 188 0.93 4.55 -2.11
CA VAL A 188 0.85 5.92 -1.58
C VAL A 188 1.41 5.97 -0.16
N PHE A 189 2.31 6.91 0.07
CA PHE A 189 2.91 7.19 1.38
C PHE A 189 2.28 8.44 1.95
N THR A 190 1.47 8.27 2.99
CA THR A 190 0.70 9.36 3.60
C THR A 190 1.37 9.88 4.88
N ALA A 191 1.98 9.01 5.68
CA ALA A 191 2.70 9.42 6.89
C ALA A 191 3.92 8.53 7.17
N ASN A 192 5.01 9.17 7.59
CA ASN A 192 6.21 8.54 8.14
C ASN A 192 6.78 9.51 9.18
N LEU A 193 6.15 9.52 10.35
CA LEU A 193 6.45 10.43 11.43
C LEU A 193 7.23 9.67 12.48
N LYS A 194 8.45 10.12 12.75
CA LYS A 194 9.28 9.58 13.83
C LYS A 194 9.31 10.55 15.01
N SER A 195 9.48 10.01 16.21
CA SER A 195 9.72 10.80 17.40
C SER A 195 10.86 11.79 17.18
N LYS A 196 10.61 13.04 17.58
CA LYS A 196 11.63 14.11 17.56
C LYS A 196 12.75 13.82 18.56
N ARG A 197 12.50 13.02 19.58
CA ARG A 197 13.49 12.58 20.58
C ARG A 197 14.04 11.21 20.17
N PRO A 198 15.32 11.09 19.76
CA PRO A 198 15.87 9.84 19.23
C PRO A 198 15.73 8.63 20.16
N VAL A 199 15.82 8.85 21.48
CA VAL A 199 15.67 7.83 22.52
C VAL A 199 14.30 7.14 22.55
N TYR A 200 13.27 7.77 21.98
CA TYR A 200 11.91 7.23 21.91
C TYR A 200 11.56 6.64 20.55
N ARG A 201 12.50 6.61 19.60
CA ARG A 201 12.23 6.02 18.29
C ARG A 201 12.18 4.51 18.41
N SER A 202 11.25 3.89 17.67
CA SER A 202 11.05 2.43 17.62
C SER A 202 12.24 1.62 17.10
N GLY A 203 13.27 2.27 16.53
CA GLY A 203 14.36 1.61 15.81
C GLY A 203 13.99 1.08 14.42
N LEU A 204 12.70 1.06 14.07
CA LEU A 204 12.21 0.70 12.74
C LEU A 204 12.52 1.80 11.73
N ASN A 205 12.92 1.42 10.52
CA ASN A 205 13.09 2.34 9.41
C ASN A 205 11.94 2.23 8.40
N ALA A 206 11.80 3.25 7.55
CA ALA A 206 10.68 3.32 6.62
C ALA A 206 10.66 2.18 5.59
N THR A 207 11.85 1.70 5.18
CA THR A 207 11.96 0.56 4.26
C THR A 207 11.47 -0.71 4.95
N GLU A 208 11.88 -0.96 6.20
CA GLU A 208 11.43 -2.12 6.99
C GLU A 208 9.91 -2.16 7.11
N VAL A 209 9.33 -1.04 7.54
CA VAL A 209 7.89 -0.92 7.72
C VAL A 209 7.15 -1.07 6.38
N THR A 210 7.64 -0.44 5.32
CA THR A 210 6.99 -0.52 4.00
C THR A 210 7.04 -1.92 3.41
N SER A 211 8.15 -2.65 3.54
CA SER A 211 8.25 -4.03 3.07
C SER A 211 7.23 -4.93 3.78
N TYR A 212 7.18 -4.86 5.12
CA TYR A 212 6.22 -5.62 5.92
C TYR A 212 4.77 -5.26 5.56
N GLN A 213 4.44 -3.97 5.55
CA GLN A 213 3.09 -3.50 5.20
C GLN A 213 2.71 -3.89 3.77
N TYR A 214 3.64 -3.86 2.82
CA TYR A 214 3.35 -4.24 1.44
C TYR A 214 2.98 -5.71 1.33
N LEU A 215 3.77 -6.61 1.95
CA LEU A 215 3.46 -8.04 1.99
C LEU A 215 2.08 -8.31 2.62
N GLY A 216 1.77 -7.66 3.74
CA GLY A 216 0.46 -7.77 4.38
C GLY A 216 -0.70 -7.29 3.49
N MET A 217 -0.54 -6.14 2.81
CA MET A 217 -1.55 -5.67 1.86
C MET A 217 -1.74 -6.64 0.69
N THR A 218 -0.65 -7.19 0.13
CA THR A 218 -0.75 -8.18 -0.95
C THR A 218 -1.32 -9.52 -0.48
N LYS A 219 -1.08 -9.90 0.78
CA LYS A 219 -1.65 -11.09 1.42
C LYS A 219 -3.17 -11.00 1.50
N ILE A 220 -3.67 -9.87 1.99
CA ILE A 220 -5.12 -9.59 2.07
C ILE A 220 -5.73 -9.62 0.67
N ALA A 221 -5.06 -8.96 -0.30
CA ALA A 221 -5.53 -8.89 -1.67
C ALA A 221 -5.46 -10.22 -2.44
N GLY A 222 -4.63 -11.18 -2.02
CA GLY A 222 -4.29 -12.34 -2.84
C GLY A 222 -3.38 -12.00 -4.04
N ALA A 223 -2.63 -10.89 -3.96
CA ALA A 223 -1.82 -10.36 -5.07
C ALA A 223 -0.40 -10.95 -5.10
N LEU A 224 -0.31 -12.28 -5.21
CA LEU A 224 0.97 -13.01 -5.25
C LEU A 224 1.86 -12.53 -6.41
N ASN A 225 3.16 -12.34 -6.13
CA ASN A 225 4.18 -11.92 -7.10
C ASN A 225 3.93 -10.54 -7.75
N MET A 226 2.99 -9.75 -7.24
CA MET A 226 2.66 -8.45 -7.80
C MET A 226 3.39 -7.33 -7.06
N LEU A 227 3.99 -6.39 -7.82
CA LEU A 227 4.70 -5.21 -7.31
C LEU A 227 4.09 -3.91 -7.87
N PRO A 228 4.22 -2.75 -7.19
CA PRO A 228 3.62 -1.50 -7.64
C PRO A 228 4.36 -0.94 -8.86
N LYS A 229 3.62 -0.31 -9.79
CA LYS A 229 4.20 0.44 -10.92
C LYS A 229 4.50 1.90 -10.60
N LYS A 230 3.89 2.42 -9.53
CA LYS A 230 4.02 3.82 -9.11
C LYS A 230 4.16 3.92 -7.60
N ILE A 231 4.88 4.95 -7.18
CA ILE A 231 4.89 5.43 -5.80
C ILE A 231 4.39 6.86 -5.78
N LEU A 232 3.57 7.21 -4.79
CA LEU A 232 3.16 8.59 -4.53
C LEU A 232 3.63 9.00 -3.14
N ARG A 233 4.46 10.04 -3.06
CA ARG A 233 4.74 10.76 -1.82
C ARG A 233 3.70 11.85 -1.65
N GLN A 234 2.80 11.67 -0.69
CA GLN A 234 1.68 12.58 -0.46
C GLN A 234 2.00 13.57 0.66
N ASN A 235 1.48 14.80 0.55
CA ASN A 235 1.53 15.84 1.59
C ASN A 235 2.95 16.05 2.16
N ILE A 236 3.93 16.25 1.26
CA ILE A 236 5.33 16.36 1.68
C ILE A 236 5.55 17.61 2.53
N THR A 237 6.02 17.39 3.77
CA THR A 237 6.37 18.45 4.73
C THR A 237 7.86 18.59 5.00
N ASN A 238 8.69 17.65 4.53
CA ASN A 238 10.13 17.66 4.76
C ASN A 238 10.78 18.87 4.10
N HIS A 239 11.61 19.59 4.86
CA HIS A 239 12.26 20.82 4.40
C HIS A 239 13.13 20.60 3.15
N SER A 240 14.00 19.57 3.13
CA SER A 240 14.88 19.29 1.99
C SER A 240 14.10 19.05 0.70
N THR A 241 12.97 18.35 0.77
CA THR A 241 12.15 18.09 -0.42
C THR A 241 11.37 19.33 -0.86
N ASN A 242 10.89 20.14 0.08
CA ASN A 242 10.20 21.39 -0.25
C ASN A 242 11.14 22.40 -0.93
N GLU A 243 12.41 22.48 -0.53
CA GLU A 243 13.39 23.32 -1.23
C GLU A 243 13.65 22.83 -2.66
N VAL A 244 13.76 21.52 -2.88
CA VAL A 244 13.88 20.95 -4.24
C VAL A 244 12.67 21.28 -5.11
N ILE A 245 11.46 21.22 -4.54
CA ILE A 245 10.22 21.61 -5.23
C ILE A 245 10.25 23.09 -5.61
N LYS A 246 10.64 23.97 -4.68
CA LYS A 246 10.71 25.43 -4.89
C LYS A 246 11.69 25.80 -6.01
N ILE A 247 12.87 25.17 -6.04
CA ILE A 247 13.84 25.35 -7.14
C ILE A 247 13.18 25.00 -8.47
N TYR A 248 12.58 23.80 -8.57
CA TYR A 248 11.96 23.33 -9.80
C TYR A 248 10.78 24.20 -10.25
N GLN A 249 9.99 24.73 -9.32
CA GLN A 249 8.90 25.66 -9.64
C GLN A 249 9.41 26.97 -10.24
N THR A 250 10.63 27.38 -9.86
CA THR A 250 11.28 28.60 -10.34
C THR A 250 11.96 28.39 -11.69
N ASP A 251 12.81 27.37 -11.81
CA ASP A 251 13.66 27.17 -12.99
C ASP A 251 13.06 26.22 -14.05
N ARG A 252 12.04 25.42 -13.69
CA ARG A 252 11.40 24.40 -14.53
C ARG A 252 12.39 23.39 -15.15
N ASN A 253 13.57 23.25 -14.56
CA ASN A 253 14.62 22.35 -15.04
C ASN A 253 14.38 20.92 -14.55
N TYR A 254 13.75 20.10 -15.41
CA TYR A 254 13.38 18.74 -15.04
C TYR A 254 14.58 17.81 -14.71
N PRO A 255 15.67 17.75 -15.50
CA PRO A 255 16.84 16.94 -15.13
C PRO A 255 17.43 17.31 -13.77
N ARG A 256 17.48 18.62 -13.45
CA ARG A 256 17.92 19.10 -12.14
C ARG A 256 16.95 18.68 -11.03
N PHE A 257 15.65 18.81 -11.25
CA PHE A 257 14.62 18.36 -10.31
C PHE A 257 14.72 16.87 -10.02
N TYR A 258 14.83 16.05 -11.06
CA TYR A 258 14.98 14.60 -10.96
C TYR A 258 16.17 14.22 -10.07
N ASN A 259 17.35 14.77 -10.37
CA ASN A 259 18.57 14.49 -9.61
C ASN A 259 18.49 15.00 -8.17
N ASN A 260 18.05 16.26 -7.97
CA ASN A 260 17.94 16.85 -6.65
C ASN A 260 16.94 16.10 -5.77
N PHE A 261 15.79 15.72 -6.33
CA PHE A 261 14.79 14.99 -5.57
C PHE A 261 15.34 13.64 -5.10
N LEU A 262 15.84 12.81 -6.02
CA LEU A 262 16.27 11.46 -5.69
C LEU A 262 17.55 11.40 -4.84
N ARG A 263 18.51 12.31 -5.07
CA ARG A 263 19.82 12.25 -4.41
C ARG A 263 19.93 13.14 -3.17
N ASN A 264 19.26 14.29 -3.18
CA ASN A 264 19.50 15.35 -2.19
C ASN A 264 18.32 15.57 -1.23
N SER A 265 17.14 14.99 -1.50
CA SER A 265 15.98 15.12 -0.62
C SER A 265 15.70 13.86 0.20
N ASP A 266 15.23 14.02 1.42
CA ASP A 266 14.94 12.88 2.32
C ASP A 266 13.85 11.96 1.76
N ASN A 267 12.77 12.51 1.19
CA ASN A 267 11.70 11.72 0.59
C ASN A 267 12.19 10.94 -0.65
N GLY A 268 13.02 11.56 -1.51
CA GLY A 268 13.55 10.88 -2.70
C GLY A 268 14.54 9.77 -2.34
N ARG A 269 15.45 10.00 -1.39
CA ARG A 269 16.37 8.95 -0.91
C ARG A 269 15.62 7.81 -0.21
N SER A 270 14.58 8.13 0.57
CA SER A 270 13.69 7.10 1.11
C SER A 270 12.99 6.30 0.01
N SER A 271 12.52 6.96 -1.05
CA SER A 271 11.91 6.27 -2.19
C SER A 271 12.91 5.36 -2.88
N LEU A 272 14.14 5.82 -3.12
CA LEU A 272 15.19 4.99 -3.71
C LEU A 272 15.48 3.71 -2.89
N ARG A 273 15.58 3.82 -1.56
CA ARG A 273 15.77 2.62 -0.71
C ARG A 273 14.64 1.62 -0.91
N ILE A 274 13.40 2.09 -0.89
CA ILE A 274 12.22 1.24 -1.03
C ILE A 274 12.19 0.61 -2.43
N THR A 275 12.39 1.39 -3.49
CA THR A 275 12.40 0.86 -4.85
C THR A 275 13.53 -0.15 -5.05
N ASN A 276 14.73 0.11 -4.49
CA ASN A 276 15.83 -0.84 -4.50
C ASN A 276 15.50 -2.14 -3.76
N THR A 277 14.87 -2.04 -2.58
CA THR A 277 14.37 -3.21 -1.83
C THR A 277 13.35 -4.01 -2.63
N PHE A 278 12.62 -3.39 -3.56
CA PHE A 278 11.64 -4.06 -4.42
C PHE A 278 12.23 -4.46 -5.78
N SER A 279 13.54 -4.26 -6.02
CA SER A 279 14.18 -4.40 -7.33
C SER A 279 13.49 -3.62 -8.45
N LEU A 280 13.03 -2.41 -8.12
CA LEU A 280 12.40 -1.45 -9.03
C LEU A 280 13.30 -0.23 -9.24
N GLU A 281 13.32 0.29 -10.45
CA GLU A 281 14.04 1.51 -10.82
C GLU A 281 13.05 2.66 -11.06
N VAL A 282 13.37 3.85 -10.55
CA VAL A 282 12.61 5.07 -10.85
C VAL A 282 12.96 5.54 -12.26
N THR A 283 11.96 5.67 -13.14
CA THR A 283 12.16 6.11 -14.53
C THR A 283 11.85 7.58 -14.73
N SER A 284 10.89 8.10 -13.97
CA SER A 284 10.49 9.50 -14.02
C SER A 284 9.81 9.91 -12.73
N ILE A 285 9.82 11.21 -12.46
CA ILE A 285 9.10 11.81 -11.33
C ILE A 285 8.18 12.92 -11.83
N LYS A 286 7.02 13.09 -11.19
CA LYS A 286 6.04 14.11 -11.55
C LYS A 286 5.54 14.80 -10.30
N LEU A 287 5.82 16.09 -10.19
CA LEU A 287 5.17 16.98 -9.23
C LEU A 287 3.71 17.19 -9.67
N LYS A 288 2.74 16.99 -8.77
CA LYS A 288 1.34 17.30 -9.07
C LYS A 288 1.13 18.80 -9.26
N SER A 289 0.09 19.17 -9.99
CA SER A 289 -0.25 20.57 -10.28
C SER A 289 -0.67 21.36 -9.03
N ILE A 290 -1.17 20.68 -8.00
CA ILE A 290 -1.64 21.26 -6.75
C ILE A 290 -0.96 20.52 -5.59
N GLY A 291 -0.46 21.28 -4.62
CA GLY A 291 0.23 20.76 -3.44
C GLY A 291 1.68 20.31 -3.71
N ASN A 292 2.23 19.55 -2.76
CA ASN A 292 3.64 19.12 -2.75
C ASN A 292 3.78 17.62 -3.02
N ASP A 293 2.79 17.02 -3.67
CA ASP A 293 2.76 15.60 -4.00
C ASP A 293 3.71 15.29 -5.15
N ILE A 294 4.59 14.29 -4.97
CA ILE A 294 5.48 13.80 -6.02
C ILE A 294 5.18 12.33 -6.31
N ARG A 295 4.82 12.05 -7.55
CA ARG A 295 4.63 10.70 -8.09
C ARG A 295 5.91 10.22 -8.76
N LEU A 296 6.29 8.98 -8.51
CA LEU A 296 7.41 8.29 -9.14
C LEU A 296 6.85 7.17 -10.00
N HIS A 297 7.32 7.07 -11.24
CA HIS A 297 7.03 5.95 -12.13
C HIS A 297 8.18 4.95 -12.07
N LEU A 298 7.85 3.67 -12.05
CA LEU A 298 8.79 2.59 -11.82
C LEU A 298 8.88 1.68 -13.03
N LYS A 299 10.00 0.96 -13.14
CA LYS A 299 10.15 -0.23 -14.00
C LYS A 299 10.82 -1.35 -13.19
N SER A 300 10.58 -2.61 -13.56
CA SER A 300 11.37 -3.73 -13.04
C SER A 300 12.83 -3.58 -13.44
N LYS A 301 13.75 -3.98 -12.55
CA LYS A 301 15.19 -4.00 -12.83
C LYS A 301 15.75 -5.40 -12.62
N MET A 302 16.47 -5.87 -13.63
CA MET A 302 17.27 -7.09 -13.62
C MET A 302 18.72 -6.77 -14.03
N PRO A 303 19.75 -7.38 -13.41
CA PRO A 303 19.68 -8.31 -12.28
C PRO A 303 19.10 -7.65 -11.02
N LEU A 304 18.67 -8.47 -10.04
CA LEU A 304 18.09 -7.97 -8.80
C LEU A 304 19.05 -6.99 -8.12
N ILE A 305 18.51 -5.88 -7.65
CA ILE A 305 19.29 -4.82 -7.01
C ILE A 305 19.76 -5.34 -5.64
N SER A 306 21.05 -5.22 -5.32
CA SER A 306 21.55 -5.62 -3.99
C SER A 306 20.84 -4.81 -2.89
N ALA A 307 20.48 -5.45 -1.78
CA ALA A 307 19.95 -4.75 -0.61
C ALA A 307 21.00 -3.80 0.00
N ASP A 308 22.28 -4.12 -0.22
CA ASP A 308 23.43 -3.35 0.25
C ASP A 308 23.91 -2.33 -0.79
N GLU A 309 23.18 -2.12 -1.90
CA GLU A 309 23.54 -1.06 -2.84
C GLU A 309 23.57 0.27 -2.08
N PRO A 310 24.76 0.92 -1.99
CA PRO A 310 24.88 2.14 -1.24
C PRO A 310 24.01 3.19 -1.91
N LEU A 311 23.24 3.91 -1.10
CA LEU A 311 22.53 5.07 -1.62
C LEU A 311 23.53 6.06 -2.21
N PRO A 312 23.14 6.81 -3.26
CA PRO A 312 23.95 7.92 -3.70
C PRO A 312 24.25 8.83 -2.50
N PRO A 313 25.51 9.34 -2.38
CA PRO A 313 25.89 10.22 -1.30
C PRO A 313 24.98 11.44 -1.29
N ARG A 314 24.71 12.01 -0.11
CA ARG A 314 24.01 13.30 -0.06
C ARG A 314 24.91 14.32 -0.75
N GLY A 315 24.44 14.95 -1.83
CA GLY A 315 25.03 16.21 -2.25
C GLY A 315 24.83 17.23 -1.13
N ASP A 316 25.82 18.10 -0.89
CA ASP A 316 25.63 19.22 0.02
C ASP A 316 24.52 20.09 -0.55
N MET A 317 23.40 20.21 0.18
CA MET A 317 22.29 21.05 -0.24
C MET A 317 22.81 22.47 -0.50
N HIS A 318 23.68 23.01 0.35
CA HIS A 318 24.19 24.38 0.26
C HIS A 318 25.04 24.62 -1.00
N GLU A 319 25.79 23.64 -1.49
CA GLU A 319 26.57 23.78 -2.73
C GLU A 319 25.69 23.99 -3.97
N TYR A 320 24.45 23.48 -3.97
CA TYR A 320 23.52 23.63 -5.10
C TYR A 320 22.63 24.89 -5.00
N PHE A 321 22.58 25.55 -3.84
CA PHE A 321 21.84 26.80 -3.60
C PHE A 321 22.71 28.06 -3.72
N ALA A 322 24.02 27.92 -3.96
CA ALA A 322 24.88 29.07 -4.22
C ALA A 322 24.49 29.74 -5.55
N PRO A 323 24.10 31.03 -5.56
CA PRO A 323 23.94 31.77 -6.81
C PRO A 323 25.33 31.87 -7.45
N ALA A 324 25.52 31.19 -8.59
CA ALA A 324 26.69 31.26 -9.46
C ALA A 324 28.06 31.35 -8.76
N SER A 325 28.68 30.20 -8.45
CA SER A 325 30.10 29.91 -8.75
C SER A 325 30.59 28.65 -8.03
N ARG A 326 30.87 27.58 -8.78
CA ARG A 326 32.09 26.75 -8.64
C ARG A 326 32.14 25.61 -9.66
N LEU A 327 32.10 25.98 -10.95
CA LEU A 327 32.85 25.23 -11.98
C LEU A 327 34.37 25.43 -11.84
N SER A 328 34.84 26.24 -10.87
CA SER A 328 36.25 26.56 -10.64
C SER A 328 36.99 25.62 -9.67
N ARG A 329 36.32 24.69 -8.96
CA ARG A 329 37.02 23.76 -8.04
C ARG A 329 37.39 22.40 -8.63
N ILE A 330 36.86 22.03 -9.80
CA ILE A 330 37.22 20.76 -10.48
C ILE A 330 38.48 20.92 -11.37
N ARG A 331 38.97 22.14 -11.59
CA ARG A 331 40.22 22.39 -12.36
C ARG A 331 41.50 22.52 -11.53
N GLN A 332 41.45 22.42 -10.21
CA GLN A 332 42.65 22.56 -9.35
C GLN A 332 43.17 21.26 -8.72
N GLN A 333 42.60 20.09 -9.04
CA GLN A 333 43.06 18.80 -8.50
C GLN A 333 43.88 17.93 -9.48
N THR A 334 44.30 18.44 -10.64
CA THR A 334 45.10 17.67 -11.62
C THR A 334 46.54 18.15 -11.85
N CYS A 335 47.07 19.08 -11.07
CA CYS A 335 48.49 19.44 -11.17
C CYS A 335 49.03 19.75 -9.78
N HIS A 336 49.59 18.75 -9.09
CA HIS A 336 50.76 18.88 -8.20
C HIS A 336 51.16 17.48 -7.73
N CYS A 337 51.85 16.74 -8.59
CA CYS A 337 52.82 15.74 -8.16
C CYS A 337 54.20 16.32 -8.44
N THR A 338 54.82 16.89 -7.42
CA THR A 338 56.27 17.07 -7.32
C THR A 338 56.69 16.30 -6.08
N ILE A 339 57.43 15.21 -6.28
CA ILE A 339 58.23 14.60 -5.22
C ILE A 339 59.68 14.78 -5.65
N SER A 340 60.40 15.43 -4.73
CA SER A 340 61.85 15.62 -4.63
C SER A 340 62.65 14.33 -4.68
#